data_AF-A0A7I7SJ48-F1
#
_entry.id   AF-A0A7I7SJ48-F1
#
_cell.length_a   1.000
_cell.length_b   1.000
_cell.length_c   1.000
_cell.angle_alpha   90.00
_cell.angle_beta   90.00
_cell.angle_gamma   90.00
#
_symmetry.space_group_name_H-M   'P 1'
#
loop_
_entity.id
_entity.type
_entity.pdbx_description
1 polymer ?
#
loop_
_entity_poly.entity_id
_entity_poly.type
_entity_poly.pdbx_seq_one_letter_code
_entity_poly.pdbx_strand_id
1 'polypeptide(L)'
;MPFCKVGAVTAETCGEIKRIEGDVVEASVYSMEGDSGSPGFVKSPDGTVSAVGILMSAPDGDDYTTYFTLIQPLLGQWGFRILPRRTVRPAGRRPPPGPSGPGC
;
A
#
# COMPACT_ATOMS: atom_id res chain seq x y z
N MET A 1 -3.28 -4.56 17.77
CA MET A 1 -3.42 -4.87 16.33
C MET A 1 -2.11 -4.49 15.67
N PRO A 2 -1.44 -5.38 14.93
CA PRO A 2 -0.13 -5.06 14.37
C PRO A 2 -0.27 -4.02 13.26
N PHE A 3 0.71 -3.13 13.20
CA PHE A 3 0.93 -2.25 12.06
C PHE A 3 1.78 -3.01 11.04
N CYS A 4 1.33 -3.05 9.80
CA CYS A 4 1.92 -3.84 8.74
C CYS A 4 2.20 -2.99 7.51
N LYS A 5 3.10 -3.48 6.65
CA LYS A 5 3.30 -2.94 5.30
C LYS A 5 3.48 -4.06 4.29
N VAL A 6 3.24 -3.76 3.01
CA VAL A 6 3.47 -4.69 1.90
C VAL A 6 4.50 -4.08 0.95
N GLY A 7 5.74 -4.55 1.06
CA GLY A 7 6.88 -4.10 0.27
C GLY A 7 7.05 -4.87 -1.04
N ALA A 8 7.75 -4.27 -1.99
CA ALA A 8 8.10 -4.92 -3.26
C ALA A 8 9.14 -6.03 -3.08
N VAL A 9 10.00 -5.91 -2.05
CA VAL A 9 11.12 -6.83 -1.81
C VAL A 9 10.81 -7.79 -0.68
N THR A 10 10.30 -7.29 0.44
CA THR A 10 10.10 -8.10 1.65
C THR A 10 8.68 -8.64 1.80
N ALA A 11 7.79 -8.38 0.84
CA ALA A 11 6.37 -8.70 0.91
C ALA A 11 5.71 -8.11 2.18
N GLU A 12 4.77 -8.84 2.79
CA GLU A 12 4.09 -8.37 4.00
C GLU A 12 4.96 -8.57 5.25
N THR A 13 5.23 -7.48 5.96
CA THR A 13 5.89 -7.49 7.27
C THR A 13 5.08 -6.67 8.27
N CYS A 14 5.13 -7.07 9.54
CA CYS A 14 4.32 -6.47 10.60
C CYS A 14 5.14 -6.23 11.87
N GLY A 15 4.71 -5.26 12.66
CA GLY A 15 5.36 -4.85 13.90
C GLY A 15 4.50 -3.86 14.70
N GLU A 16 5.16 -3.11 15.57
CA GLU A 16 4.53 -2.14 16.46
C GLU A 16 4.87 -0.71 16.03
N ILE A 17 3.94 0.21 16.26
CA ILE A 17 4.25 1.64 16.16
C ILE A 17 5.05 2.01 17.42
N LYS A 18 6.26 2.52 17.22
CA LYS A 18 7.13 2.99 18.31
C LYS A 18 6.72 4.39 18.75
N ARG A 19 6.53 5.31 17.80
CA ARG A 19 6.04 6.66 18.06
C ARG A 19 5.46 7.32 16.81
N ILE A 20 4.73 8.42 17.03
CA ILE A 20 4.23 9.31 15.97
C ILE A 20 4.75 10.71 16.29
N GLU A 21 5.45 11.32 15.34
CA GLU A 21 6.07 12.63 15.49
C GLU A 21 5.71 13.50 14.28
N GLY A 22 4.83 14.49 14.50
CA GLY A 22 4.23 15.25 13.41
C GLY A 22 3.49 14.33 12.44
N ASP A 23 3.87 14.40 11.16
CA ASP A 23 3.30 13.58 10.08
C ASP A 23 4.11 12.30 9.80
N VAL A 24 4.97 11.87 10.73
CA VAL A 24 5.81 10.68 10.58
C VAL A 24 5.46 9.64 11.64
N VAL A 25 5.30 8.40 11.21
CA VAL A 25 5.17 7.20 12.05
C VAL A 25 6.48 6.46 12.03
N GLU A 26 7.06 6.22 13.21
CA GLU A 26 8.18 5.29 13.39
C GLU A 26 7.61 3.94 13.85
N ALA A 27 7.98 2.86 13.16
CA ALA A 27 7.50 1.53 13.47
C ALA A 27 8.63 0.49 13.48
N SER A 28 8.44 -0.58 14.24
CA SER A 28 9.32 -1.74 14.31
C SER A 28 9.02 -2.75 13.20
N VAL A 29 9.00 -2.30 11.94
CA VAL A 29 8.60 -3.13 10.79
C VAL A 29 9.79 -3.36 9.88
N TYR A 30 10.06 -4.64 9.56
CA TYR A 30 11.17 -5.02 8.70
C TYR A 30 11.03 -4.48 7.27
N SER A 31 12.05 -3.82 6.74
CA SER A 31 12.11 -3.36 5.35
C SER A 31 13.51 -3.46 4.77
N MET A 32 13.58 -3.52 3.44
CA MET A 32 14.82 -3.39 2.70
C MET A 32 14.71 -2.30 1.64
N GLU A 33 15.85 -1.87 1.11
CA GLU A 33 15.92 -1.02 -0.07
C GLU A 33 15.04 -1.55 -1.21
N GLY A 34 14.22 -0.66 -1.78
CA GLY A 34 13.18 -1.02 -2.76
C GLY A 34 11.77 -1.15 -2.19
N ASP A 35 11.59 -1.20 -0.86
CA ASP A 35 10.25 -1.15 -0.25
C ASP A 35 9.67 0.27 -0.12
N SER A 36 10.45 1.29 -0.47
CA SER A 36 10.02 2.70 -0.48
C SER A 36 8.73 2.89 -1.28
N GLY A 37 7.78 3.64 -0.71
CA GLY A 37 6.45 3.82 -1.28
C GLY A 37 5.43 2.75 -0.89
N SER A 38 5.83 1.69 -0.17
CA SER A 38 4.90 0.66 0.29
C SER A 38 3.84 1.23 1.25
N PRO A 39 2.59 0.74 1.18
CA PRO A 39 1.54 1.17 2.08
C PRO A 39 1.75 0.58 3.47
N GLY A 40 1.70 1.43 4.50
CA GLY A 40 1.57 1.07 5.90
C GLY A 40 0.10 1.08 6.32
N PHE A 41 -0.36 0.06 7.03
CA PHE A 41 -1.77 -0.16 7.38
C PHE A 41 -1.95 -0.95 8.67
N VAL A 42 -3.12 -0.83 9.28
CA VAL A 42 -3.56 -1.66 10.42
C VAL A 42 -4.60 -2.66 9.94
N LYS A 43 -4.46 -3.92 10.34
CA LYS A 43 -5.48 -4.96 10.16
C LYS A 43 -6.44 -4.97 11.35
N SER A 44 -7.72 -4.74 11.08
CA SER A 44 -8.81 -4.86 12.06
C SER A 44 -9.16 -6.33 12.30
N PRO A 45 -9.77 -6.68 13.46
CA PRO A 45 -10.14 -8.07 13.76
C PRO A 45 -11.19 -8.65 12.79
N ASP A 46 -11.97 -7.78 12.14
CA ASP A 46 -12.96 -8.13 11.12
C ASP A 46 -12.34 -8.39 9.72
N GLY A 47 -11.01 -8.32 9.61
CA GLY A 47 -10.29 -8.53 8.35
C GLY A 47 -10.23 -7.31 7.43
N THR A 48 -10.82 -6.17 7.83
CA THR A 48 -10.65 -4.90 7.11
C THR A 48 -9.26 -4.31 7.36
N VAL A 49 -8.84 -3.42 6.46
CA VAL A 49 -7.56 -2.71 6.59
C VAL A 49 -7.78 -1.20 6.58
N SER A 50 -7.07 -0.51 7.45
CA SER A 50 -7.03 0.96 7.48
C SER A 50 -5.66 1.43 7.02
N ALA A 51 -5.63 2.24 5.95
CA ALA A 51 -4.39 2.87 5.50
C ALA A 51 -3.93 3.90 6.52
N VAL A 52 -2.64 3.87 6.87
CA VAL A 52 -2.05 4.74 7.90
C VAL A 52 -0.93 5.59 7.31
N GLY A 53 -0.06 5.02 6.47
CA GLY A 53 1.07 5.77 5.92
C GLY A 53 1.70 5.16 4.68
N ILE A 54 2.76 5.80 4.20
CA ILE A 54 3.58 5.37 3.08
C ILE A 54 5.03 5.30 3.55
N LEU A 55 5.70 4.15 3.34
CA LEU A 55 7.09 3.97 3.73
C LEU A 55 7.96 4.98 2.97
N MET A 56 8.68 5.83 3.72
CA MET A 56 9.53 6.88 3.15
C MET A 56 11.02 6.55 3.26
N SER A 57 11.43 5.91 4.35
CA SER A 57 12.83 5.59 4.62
C SER A 57 12.98 4.62 5.81
N ALA A 58 14.21 4.13 5.99
CA ALA A 58 14.70 3.45 7.18
C ALA A 58 16.12 3.99 7.51
N PRO A 59 16.62 3.87 8.76
CA PRO A 59 18.00 4.20 9.09
C PRO A 59 18.99 3.24 8.42
N ASP A 60 20.18 3.75 8.08
CA ASP A 60 21.27 2.91 7.58
C ASP A 60 21.68 1.87 8.64
N GLY A 61 21.69 0.60 8.24
CA GLY A 61 22.10 -0.52 9.10
C GLY A 61 21.05 -0.96 10.12
N ASP A 62 19.82 -0.45 10.07
CA ASP A 62 18.68 -0.93 10.87
C ASP A 62 17.47 -1.25 9.98
N ASP A 63 17.36 -2.52 9.58
CA ASP A 63 16.25 -2.98 8.76
C ASP A 63 14.91 -3.06 9.53
N TYR A 64 14.90 -2.89 10.85
CA TYR A 64 13.71 -3.06 11.69
C TYR A 64 13.11 -1.75 12.17
N THR A 65 13.74 -0.61 11.91
CA THR A 65 13.13 0.70 12.16
C THR A 65 12.74 1.33 10.83
N THR A 66 11.45 1.62 10.67
CA THR A 66 10.91 2.17 9.44
C THR A 66 10.09 3.42 9.69
N TYR A 67 10.25 4.39 8.80
CA TYR A 67 9.53 5.64 8.84
C TYR A 67 8.47 5.67 7.75
N PHE A 68 7.28 6.12 8.13
CA PHE A 68 6.16 6.28 7.22
C PHE A 68 5.63 7.70 7.32
N THR A 69 5.37 8.35 6.19
CA THR A 69 4.58 9.58 6.21
C THR A 69 3.10 9.24 6.37
N LEU A 70 2.37 9.99 7.19
CA LEU A 70 0.94 9.80 7.40
C LEU A 70 0.16 10.03 6.10
N ILE A 71 -0.72 9.08 5.77
CA ILE A 71 -1.46 9.12 4.51
C ILE A 71 -2.49 10.25 4.49
N GLN A 72 -3.17 10.52 5.61
CA GLN A 72 -4.28 11.47 5.63
C GLN A 72 -3.85 12.93 5.43
N PRO A 73 -2.82 13.46 6.13
CA PRO A 73 -2.28 14.79 5.83
C PRO A 73 -1.77 14.91 4.39
N LEU A 74 -1.06 13.87 3.90
CA LEU A 74 -0.56 13.84 2.54
C LEU A 74 -1.70 13.92 1.51
N LEU A 75 -2.76 13.12 1.65
CA LEU A 75 -3.91 13.18 0.75
C LEU A 75 -4.64 14.53 0.84
N GLY A 76 -4.77 15.08 2.04
CA GLY A 76 -5.41 16.38 2.27
C GLY A 76 -4.72 17.53 1.56
N GLN A 77 -3.38 17.54 1.56
CA GLN A 77 -2.57 18.54 0.85
C GLN A 77 -2.88 18.61 -0.64
N TRP A 78 -3.19 17.48 -1.27
CA TRP A 78 -3.41 17.38 -2.72
C TRP A 78 -4.89 17.23 -3.12
N GLY A 79 -5.82 17.26 -2.15
CA GLY A 79 -7.24 17.02 -2.41
C GLY A 79 -7.56 15.60 -2.90
N PHE A 80 -6.74 14.62 -2.53
CA PHE A 80 -6.90 13.22 -2.94
C PHE A 80 -7.75 12.43 -1.95
N ARG A 81 -8.28 11.31 -2.44
CA ARG A 81 -9.01 10.33 -1.63
C ARG A 81 -8.60 8.91 -1.99
N ILE A 82 -8.63 8.02 -1.01
CA ILE A 82 -8.45 6.58 -1.25
C ILE A 82 -9.65 6.08 -2.07
N LEU A 83 -9.35 5.38 -3.16
CA LEU A 83 -10.38 4.73 -3.95
C LEU A 83 -10.79 3.40 -3.30
N PRO A 84 -12.08 3.05 -3.29
CA PRO A 84 -12.49 1.72 -2.89
C PRO A 84 -11.90 0.69 -3.85
N ARG A 85 -11.73 -0.55 -3.39
CA ARG A 85 -11.38 -1.67 -4.27
C ARG A 85 -12.41 -1.72 -5.40
N ARG A 86 -11.98 -1.44 -6.63
CA ARG A 86 -12.77 -1.79 -7.81
C ARG A 86 -12.89 -3.31 -7.80
N THR A 87 -14.11 -3.83 -7.63
CA THR A 87 -14.40 -5.15 -8.18
C THR A 87 -14.16 -5.03 -9.67
N VAL A 88 -13.04 -5.60 -10.14
CA VAL A 88 -12.85 -5.79 -11.58
C VAL A 88 -14.03 -6.65 -12.01
N ARG A 89 -15.01 -6.08 -12.72
CA ARG A 89 -16.01 -6.90 -13.43
C ARG A 89 -15.20 -7.88 -14.25
N PRO A 90 -15.42 -9.20 -14.15
CA PRO A 90 -14.76 -10.14 -15.04
C PRO A 90 -15.00 -9.64 -16.46
N ALA A 91 -13.93 -9.47 -17.23
CA ALA A 91 -14.03 -9.04 -18.61
C ALA A 91 -15.04 -9.97 -19.27
N GLY A 92 -16.19 -9.42 -19.69
CA GLY A 92 -17.17 -10.19 -20.44
C GLY A 92 -16.43 -10.83 -21.61
N ARG A 93 -16.64 -12.13 -21.84
CA ARG A 93 -16.01 -12.85 -22.94
C ARG A 93 -16.13 -12.00 -24.19
N ARG A 94 -14.98 -11.66 -24.81
CA ARG A 94 -14.96 -11.00 -26.10
C ARG A 94 -15.76 -11.88 -27.06
N PRO A 95 -16.80 -11.37 -27.75
CA PRO A 95 -17.48 -12.16 -28.75
C PRO A 95 -16.44 -12.64 -29.79
N PRO A 96 -16.60 -13.87 -30.33
CA PRO A 96 -15.69 -14.36 -31.36
C PRO A 96 -15.63 -13.39 -32.54
N PRO A 97 -14.48 -13.26 -33.21
CA PRO A 97 -14.39 -12.44 -34.42
C PRO A 97 -15.45 -12.92 -35.42
N GLY A 98 -16.23 -11.98 -35.95
CA GLY A 98 -17.20 -12.25 -37.00
C GLY A 98 -16.50 -12.74 -38.28
N PRO A 99 -17.21 -13.45 -39.17
CA PRO A 99 -16.61 -13.95 -40.41
C PRO A 99 -16.03 -12.79 -41.21
N SER A 100 -14.77 -12.93 -41.60
CA SER A 100 -14.11 -12.04 -42.56
C SER A 100 -14.93 -12.04 -43.85
N GLY A 101 -15.57 -10.90 -44.15
CA GLY A 101 -16.23 -10.68 -45.43
C GLY A 101 -15.25 -10.81 -46.60
N PRO A 102 -15.73 -11.12 -47.82
CA PRO A 102 -14.87 -11.27 -48.98
C PRO A 102 -14.21 -9.92 -49.29
N GLY A 103 -12.89 -9.93 -49.41
CA GLY A 103 -12.09 -8.75 -49.75
C GLY A 103 -12.52 -8.14 -51.08
N CYS A 104 -12.61 -6.81 -51.11
CA CYS A 104 -12.62 -6.02 -52.33
C CYS A 104 -11.19 -5.68 -52.74
#